data_AF-A0AA36JAA4-F1
#
_entry.id   AF-A0AA36JAA4-F1
#
_cell.length_a   1.000
_cell.length_b   1.000
_cell.length_c   1.000
_cell.angle_alpha   90.00
_cell.angle_beta   90.00
_cell.angle_gamma   90.00
#
_symmetry.space_group_name_H-M   'P 1'
#
loop_
_entity.id
_entity.type
_entity.pdbx_description
1 polymer ?
#
loop_
_entity_poly.entity_id
_entity_poly.type
_entity_poly.pdbx_seq_one_letter_code
_entity_poly.pdbx_strand_id
1 'polypeptide(L)'
;MAHINLEKLELTGRAFQCLSEAACPGGKLQYGDLVKPMCSRGRTGVLCAACTSEYYATKGECKKCTEVSQEDKLHLWGIATAVAASGLGLAGIAWLSRGAATEYWQQADLTWHVLKELSARQAVVLLQVAQLYGVLAALAPDPSTGQGASRESFWERTYVDALQLNLAQALQDAFRLQCLWHGEKVRLVFALASPMVPLVLLLTCGLLEIIKPAMGTGATFKILTFFFIGGARESAALLRCQLVDKGGATLGNFAFLQKLPFLPCSESEGVAKWVYTVGYCTGAVYVTLIPAALLFLYARQHTLLKHGKTISAQTKRAKSSWITELRSVKASEEPMQVNDEHLLAAAVAHMVVTFQGKVRLQLQDGKAEMQSSEREGRAPAELTVSSFLEGGDEVEEMLRSRAIMEMLVERCEMEKASETSLLSGAKEVFFKYAFCRFVWMEMAQKLLAVGLVTVIGTDDGLHLSLACVLGMAATIAMVQPYIQPQMNELHIFSLLCLAAAALGFAGAADPKAHWLWLSRVSVLLPFLLAAAQVLRPDSCEALAVRLFQESRRAQKGAAGGAGGGAGGQDRPLHLSAAGALLWWPVEIPGAPRTKRQLKMTKQPMKT
;
A
#
# COMPACT_ATOMS: atom_id res chain seq x y z
N MET A 1 -7.37 20.26 -40.08
CA MET A 1 -7.64 18.83 -40.34
C MET A 1 -6.79 18.45 -41.53
N ALA A 2 -5.63 17.83 -41.29
CA ALA A 2 -4.79 17.31 -42.37
C ALA A 2 -5.38 15.97 -42.80
N HIS A 3 -5.87 15.87 -44.03
CA HIS A 3 -6.03 14.58 -44.70
C HIS A 3 -4.62 14.00 -44.79
N ILE A 4 -4.31 13.02 -43.93
CA ILE A 4 -3.09 12.24 -44.07
C ILE A 4 -3.21 11.51 -45.41
N ASN A 5 -2.47 11.99 -46.42
CA ASN A 5 -2.39 11.39 -47.73
C ASN A 5 -1.73 10.01 -47.61
N LEU A 6 -2.57 9.00 -47.38
CA LEU A 6 -2.21 7.57 -47.40
C LEU A 6 -1.60 7.11 -48.73
N GLU A 7 -1.65 7.94 -49.78
CA GLU A 7 -1.04 7.66 -51.09
C GLU A 7 0.49 7.78 -51.13
N LYS A 8 1.13 8.47 -50.19
CA LYS A 8 2.62 8.56 -50.13
C LYS A 8 3.27 7.48 -49.28
N LEU A 9 2.49 6.49 -48.85
CA LEU A 9 2.97 5.30 -48.17
C LEU A 9 3.26 4.23 -49.21
N GLU A 10 4.43 4.30 -49.84
CA GLU A 10 5.03 3.13 -50.50
C GLU A 10 5.15 2.02 -49.44
N LEU A 11 4.13 1.18 -49.41
CA LEU A 11 4.12 -0.10 -48.71
C LEU A 11 5.23 -0.95 -49.30
N THR A 12 6.43 -0.84 -48.74
CA THR A 12 7.54 -1.76 -49.00
C THR A 12 7.15 -3.16 -48.54
N GLY A 13 6.45 -3.92 -49.39
CA GLY A 13 6.33 -5.39 -49.41
C GLY A 13 5.87 -6.15 -48.14
N ARG A 14 5.62 -5.50 -47.00
CA ARG A 14 5.27 -6.15 -45.72
C ARG A 14 3.83 -5.82 -45.33
N ALA A 15 2.97 -6.84 -45.31
CA ALA A 15 1.63 -6.72 -44.76
C ALA A 15 1.69 -6.85 -43.23
N PHE A 16 1.46 -5.76 -42.50
CA PHE A 16 1.36 -5.81 -41.04
C PHE A 16 0.09 -6.57 -40.61
N GLN A 17 0.19 -7.36 -39.54
CA GLN A 17 -0.94 -8.10 -39.00
C GLN A 17 -1.79 -7.23 -38.06
N CYS A 18 -3.09 -7.17 -38.34
CA CYS A 18 -4.03 -6.42 -37.54
C CYS A 18 -4.10 -6.89 -36.09
N LEU A 19 -4.54 -5.98 -35.20
CA LEU A 19 -4.69 -6.28 -33.79
C LEU A 19 -5.79 -7.31 -33.47
N SER A 20 -6.62 -7.74 -34.41
CA SER A 20 -7.54 -8.86 -34.19
C SER A 20 -8.01 -9.34 -35.55
N GLU A 21 -8.15 -10.66 -35.72
CA GLU A 21 -8.80 -11.21 -36.92
C GLU A 21 -10.24 -10.70 -37.05
N ALA A 22 -10.95 -10.49 -35.93
CA ALA A 22 -12.25 -9.82 -35.92
C ALA A 22 -12.17 -8.31 -36.24
N ALA A 23 -11.00 -7.68 -36.08
CA ALA A 23 -10.75 -6.29 -36.46
C ALA A 23 -10.47 -6.11 -37.96
N CYS A 24 -10.08 -7.19 -38.66
CA CYS A 24 -9.78 -7.20 -40.08
C CYS A 24 -10.37 -8.46 -40.70
N PRO A 25 -11.63 -8.42 -41.17
CA PRO A 25 -12.18 -9.54 -41.92
C PRO A 25 -11.32 -9.62 -43.17
N GLY A 26 -10.71 -10.79 -43.46
CA GLY A 26 -9.60 -10.98 -44.41
C GLY A 26 -9.81 -10.60 -45.89
N GLY A 27 -10.61 -9.60 -46.21
CA GLY A 27 -10.75 -9.03 -47.54
C GLY A 27 -9.60 -8.09 -47.86
N LYS A 28 -8.67 -8.56 -48.71
CA LYS A 28 -7.94 -7.67 -49.62
C LYS A 28 -8.97 -7.16 -50.63
N LEU A 29 -9.39 -5.90 -50.54
CA LEU A 29 -10.13 -5.29 -51.63
C LEU A 29 -9.09 -4.72 -52.62
N GLN A 30 -8.89 -5.43 -53.72
CA GLN A 30 -8.14 -4.91 -54.87
C GLN A 30 -8.95 -3.78 -55.49
N TYR A 31 -8.50 -2.56 -55.30
CA TYR A 31 -8.96 -1.39 -56.05
C TYR A 31 -7.78 -0.98 -56.93
N GLY A 32 -7.63 -1.63 -58.08
CA GLY A 32 -6.40 -1.56 -58.88
C GLY A 32 -5.18 -2.19 -58.16
N ASP A 33 -3.97 -1.69 -58.44
CA ASP A 33 -2.70 -2.17 -57.84
C ASP A 33 -2.52 -1.84 -56.35
N LEU A 34 -3.46 -1.11 -55.72
CA LEU A 34 -3.40 -0.70 -54.31
C LEU A 34 -4.31 -1.57 -53.43
N VAL A 35 -3.69 -2.47 -52.65
CA VAL A 35 -4.37 -3.27 -51.63
C VAL A 35 -4.56 -2.44 -50.37
N LYS A 36 -5.77 -1.91 -50.12
CA LYS A 36 -6.12 -1.31 -48.81
C LYS A 36 -6.56 -2.40 -47.82
N PRO A 37 -6.00 -2.47 -46.60
CA PRO A 37 -6.54 -3.34 -45.56
C PRO A 37 -7.92 -2.81 -45.14
N MET A 38 -8.97 -3.61 -45.35
CA MET A 38 -10.31 -3.26 -44.84
C MET A 38 -10.41 -3.59 -43.35
N CYS A 39 -10.58 -2.55 -42.54
CA CYS A 39 -10.98 -2.72 -41.16
C CYS A 39 -12.41 -3.28 -41.08
N SER A 40 -12.71 -4.09 -40.07
CA SER A 40 -14.08 -4.50 -39.79
C SER A 40 -14.95 -3.29 -39.49
N ARG A 41 -16.25 -3.46 -39.69
CA ARG A 41 -17.24 -2.39 -39.54
C ARG A 41 -17.09 -1.68 -38.19
N GLY A 42 -16.91 -0.37 -38.25
CA GLY A 42 -16.75 0.48 -37.06
C GLY A 42 -15.32 0.64 -36.55
N ARG A 43 -14.31 0.09 -37.24
CA ARG A 43 -12.88 0.27 -36.91
C ARG A 43 -12.14 1.12 -37.94
N THR A 44 -11.12 1.84 -37.47
CA THR A 44 -10.25 2.74 -38.25
C THR A 44 -8.84 2.77 -37.68
N GLY A 45 -7.94 3.47 -38.38
CA GLY A 45 -6.57 3.73 -37.94
C GLY A 45 -5.58 2.61 -38.28
N VAL A 46 -4.33 2.82 -37.85
CA VAL A 46 -3.24 1.86 -38.05
C VAL A 46 -3.61 0.53 -37.38
N LEU A 47 -3.53 -0.57 -38.14
CA LEU A 47 -3.94 -1.92 -37.71
C LEU A 47 -5.40 -2.05 -37.21
N CYS A 48 -6.27 -1.12 -37.60
CA CYS A 48 -7.69 -1.11 -37.19
C CYS A 48 -7.87 -1.07 -35.66
N ALA A 49 -6.99 -0.33 -34.98
CA ALA A 49 -6.95 -0.19 -33.52
C ALA A 49 -8.03 0.74 -32.96
N ALA A 50 -8.50 1.72 -33.73
CA ALA A 50 -9.45 2.74 -33.29
C ALA A 50 -10.89 2.39 -33.70
N CYS A 51 -11.88 2.93 -32.98
CA CYS A 51 -13.27 2.88 -33.43
C CYS A 51 -13.59 4.15 -34.23
N THR A 52 -14.39 4.04 -35.28
CA THR A 52 -14.94 5.18 -36.04
C THR A 52 -15.82 6.06 -35.15
N SER A 53 -16.08 7.30 -35.56
CA SER A 53 -16.93 8.27 -34.83
C SER A 53 -18.34 7.78 -34.45
N GLU A 54 -18.93 6.88 -35.23
CA GLU A 54 -20.26 6.29 -34.95
C GLU A 54 -20.22 5.11 -33.97
N TYR A 55 -19.05 4.74 -33.46
CA TYR A 55 -18.84 3.55 -32.67
C TYR A 55 -18.04 3.86 -31.40
N TYR A 56 -18.35 3.18 -30.31
CA TYR A 56 -17.60 3.27 -29.06
C TYR A 56 -16.88 1.95 -28.75
N ALA A 57 -15.69 2.06 -28.16
CA ALA A 57 -14.94 0.90 -27.70
C ALA A 57 -15.52 0.39 -26.38
N THR A 58 -15.81 -0.91 -26.31
CA THR A 58 -16.19 -1.61 -25.08
C THR A 58 -15.66 -3.04 -25.14
N LYS A 59 -14.96 -3.49 -24.09
CA LYS A 59 -14.42 -4.87 -24.01
C LYS A 59 -13.63 -5.33 -25.25
N GLY A 60 -12.93 -4.39 -25.89
CA GLY A 60 -12.14 -4.66 -27.09
C GLY A 60 -12.94 -4.90 -28.38
N GLU A 61 -14.20 -4.48 -28.42
CA GLU A 61 -15.07 -4.41 -29.60
C GLU A 61 -15.55 -2.98 -29.84
N CYS A 62 -15.85 -2.65 -31.08
CA CYS A 62 -16.48 -1.37 -31.43
C CYS A 62 -17.98 -1.61 -31.59
N LYS A 63 -18.79 -1.04 -30.70
CA LYS A 63 -20.26 -1.12 -30.78
C LYS A 63 -20.80 0.17 -31.37
N LYS A 64 -21.80 0.06 -32.26
CA LYS A 64 -22.43 1.24 -32.86
C LYS A 64 -23.11 2.04 -31.75
N CYS A 65 -22.91 3.36 -31.78
CA CYS A 65 -23.67 4.27 -30.96
C CYS A 65 -25.13 4.22 -31.43
N THR A 66 -25.99 3.58 -30.65
CA THR A 66 -27.44 3.75 -30.79
C THR A 66 -27.75 5.19 -30.41
N GLU A 67 -28.67 5.85 -31.12
CA GLU A 67 -29.11 7.19 -30.76
C GLU A 67 -29.49 7.19 -29.29
N VAL A 68 -28.70 7.89 -28.49
CA VAL A 68 -28.91 8.00 -27.06
C VAL A 68 -30.22 8.75 -26.92
N SER A 69 -31.26 8.03 -26.46
CA SER A 69 -32.57 8.60 -26.18
C SER A 69 -32.39 9.87 -25.34
N GLN A 70 -33.22 10.89 -25.54
CA GLN A 70 -33.18 12.10 -24.73
C GLN A 70 -33.32 11.77 -23.23
N GLU A 71 -34.02 10.68 -22.91
CA GLU A 71 -34.13 10.12 -21.55
C GLU A 71 -32.79 9.60 -21.02
N ASP A 72 -31.98 8.93 -21.85
CA ASP A 72 -30.66 8.42 -21.46
C ASP A 72 -29.69 9.56 -21.12
N LYS A 73 -29.77 10.71 -21.83
CA LYS A 73 -28.98 11.92 -21.50
C LYS A 73 -29.39 12.51 -20.15
N LEU A 74 -30.68 12.53 -19.85
CA LEU A 74 -31.23 12.97 -18.56
C LEU A 74 -30.82 12.02 -17.43
N HIS A 75 -30.85 10.71 -17.67
CA HIS A 75 -30.32 9.72 -16.74
C HIS A 75 -28.81 9.88 -16.51
N LEU A 76 -28.05 10.21 -17.55
CA LEU A 76 -26.61 10.44 -17.45
C LEU A 76 -26.27 11.62 -16.51
N TRP A 77 -26.94 12.76 -16.73
CA TRP A 77 -26.82 13.93 -15.86
C TRP A 77 -27.37 13.66 -14.46
N GLY A 78 -28.45 12.88 -14.36
CA GLY A 78 -29.00 12.41 -13.09
C GLY A 78 -28.01 11.55 -12.31
N ILE A 79 -27.29 10.62 -12.96
CA ILE A 79 -26.26 9.78 -12.33
C ILE A 79 -25.04 10.62 -11.96
N ALA A 80 -24.56 11.51 -12.83
CA ALA A 80 -23.42 12.37 -12.52
C ALA A 80 -23.71 13.30 -11.33
N THR A 81 -24.89 13.92 -11.30
CA THR A 81 -25.33 14.75 -10.16
C THR A 81 -25.60 13.90 -8.92
N ALA A 82 -26.17 12.70 -9.06
CA ALA A 82 -26.35 11.77 -7.94
C ALA A 82 -25.01 11.29 -7.38
N VAL A 83 -24.01 10.98 -8.19
CA VAL A 83 -22.66 10.58 -7.73
C VAL A 83 -21.95 11.74 -7.05
N ALA A 84 -22.05 12.96 -7.60
CA ALA A 84 -21.52 14.16 -6.95
C ALA A 84 -22.22 14.44 -5.62
N ALA A 85 -23.56 14.37 -5.58
CA ALA A 85 -24.37 14.54 -4.39
C ALA A 85 -24.15 13.42 -3.36
N SER A 86 -23.95 12.18 -3.80
CA SER A 86 -23.61 11.03 -2.94
C SER A 86 -22.20 11.17 -2.39
N GLY A 87 -21.24 11.64 -3.19
CA GLY A 87 -19.89 11.94 -2.72
C GLY A 87 -19.89 13.05 -1.67
N LEU A 88 -20.64 14.13 -1.90
CA LEU A 88 -20.84 15.21 -0.93
C LEU A 88 -21.63 14.75 0.30
N GLY A 89 -22.64 13.90 0.11
CA GLY A 89 -23.48 13.32 1.16
C GLY A 89 -22.70 12.34 2.04
N LEU A 90 -21.89 11.46 1.46
CA LEU A 90 -20.99 10.56 2.18
C LEU A 90 -19.87 11.33 2.88
N ALA A 91 -19.34 12.39 2.25
CA ALA A 91 -18.41 13.30 2.93
C ALA A 91 -19.09 14.02 4.11
N GLY A 92 -20.36 14.43 3.95
CA GLY A 92 -21.18 15.03 4.98
C GLY A 92 -21.52 14.07 6.12
N ILE A 93 -21.92 12.83 5.82
CA ILE A 93 -22.19 11.78 6.79
C ILE A 93 -20.91 11.34 7.50
N ALA A 94 -19.78 11.20 6.79
CA ALA A 94 -18.48 10.95 7.41
C ALA A 94 -18.04 12.11 8.32
N TRP A 95 -18.41 13.34 7.98
CA TRP A 95 -18.18 14.52 8.82
C TRP A 95 -19.11 14.57 10.04
N LEU A 96 -20.39 14.22 9.89
CA LEU A 96 -21.40 14.22 10.97
C LEU A 96 -21.26 13.02 11.92
N SER A 97 -20.92 11.82 11.40
CA SER A 97 -20.70 10.60 12.19
C SER A 97 -19.45 10.66 13.07
N ARG A 98 -18.52 11.58 12.82
CA ARG A 98 -17.44 11.89 13.76
C ARG A 98 -17.94 12.43 15.10
N GLY A 99 -19.15 13.00 15.15
CA GLY A 99 -19.74 13.56 16.38
C GLY A 99 -20.70 12.64 17.14
N ALA A 100 -21.28 11.62 16.50
CA ALA A 100 -22.40 10.86 17.07
C ALA A 100 -22.08 9.41 17.49
N ALA A 101 -20.91 8.88 17.13
CA ALA A 101 -20.59 7.46 17.32
C ALA A 101 -19.80 7.12 18.60
N THR A 102 -19.58 8.07 19.52
CA THR A 102 -18.57 7.92 20.58
C THR A 102 -19.07 7.37 21.93
N GLU A 103 -20.37 7.22 22.18
CA GLU A 103 -20.83 6.93 23.56
C GLU A 103 -21.56 5.59 23.79
N TYR A 104 -22.02 4.85 22.79
CA TYR A 104 -22.94 3.71 23.02
C TYR A 104 -22.33 2.29 22.91
N TRP A 105 -21.08 2.11 22.48
CA TRP A 105 -20.53 0.77 22.15
C TRP A 105 -19.46 0.20 23.11
N GLN A 106 -19.17 0.88 24.22
CA GLN A 106 -17.94 0.70 25.02
C GLN A 106 -17.63 -0.69 25.63
N GLN A 107 -18.52 -1.68 25.59
CA GLN A 107 -18.31 -2.97 26.29
C GLN A 107 -18.19 -4.23 25.41
N ALA A 108 -18.56 -4.17 24.13
CA ALA A 108 -18.17 -5.17 23.12
C ALA A 108 -17.08 -4.65 22.15
N ASP A 109 -16.62 -3.41 22.39
CA ASP A 109 -15.88 -2.57 21.45
C ASP A 109 -14.43 -3.01 21.20
N LEU A 110 -13.81 -3.68 22.15
CA LEU A 110 -12.35 -3.78 22.17
C LEU A 110 -11.80 -4.77 21.13
N THR A 111 -12.41 -5.93 21.00
CA THR A 111 -12.07 -6.92 19.96
C THR A 111 -12.44 -6.41 18.58
N TRP A 112 -13.58 -5.73 18.44
CA TRP A 112 -13.99 -5.13 17.17
C TRP A 112 -13.06 -3.97 16.75
N HIS A 113 -12.62 -3.14 17.69
CA HIS A 113 -11.67 -2.06 17.41
C HIS A 113 -10.31 -2.60 16.98
N VAL A 114 -9.77 -3.62 17.67
CA VAL A 114 -8.51 -4.27 17.27
C VAL A 114 -8.65 -4.91 15.89
N LEU A 115 -9.76 -5.61 15.65
CA LEU A 115 -10.07 -6.22 14.35
C LEU A 115 -10.16 -5.17 13.24
N LYS A 116 -10.87 -4.08 13.48
CA LYS A 116 -11.03 -2.97 12.54
C LYS A 116 -9.70 -2.28 12.24
N GLU A 117 -8.87 -2.08 13.25
CA GLU A 117 -7.55 -1.47 13.08
C GLU A 117 -6.60 -2.39 12.30
N LEU A 118 -6.55 -3.68 12.65
CA LEU A 118 -5.73 -4.66 11.95
C LEU A 118 -6.19 -4.81 10.49
N SER A 119 -7.49 -4.96 10.25
CA SER A 119 -8.06 -5.08 8.90
C SER A 119 -7.83 -3.83 8.06
N ALA A 120 -7.95 -2.63 8.63
CA ALA A 120 -7.64 -1.39 7.92
C ALA A 120 -6.16 -1.32 7.51
N ARG A 121 -5.24 -1.77 8.38
CA ARG A 121 -3.80 -1.82 8.06
C ARG A 121 -3.47 -2.88 7.01
N GLN A 122 -4.05 -4.07 7.12
CA GLN A 122 -3.87 -5.15 6.15
C GLN A 122 -4.47 -4.79 4.79
N ALA A 123 -5.63 -4.13 4.76
CA ALA A 123 -6.32 -3.72 3.53
C ALA A 123 -5.44 -2.84 2.64
N VAL A 124 -4.61 -1.97 3.23
CA VAL A 124 -3.66 -1.14 2.48
C VAL A 124 -2.63 -2.00 1.74
N VAL A 125 -2.04 -3.00 2.41
CA VAL A 125 -1.06 -3.90 1.77
C VAL A 125 -1.74 -4.76 0.71
N LEU A 126 -2.90 -5.33 1.01
CA LEU A 126 -3.66 -6.15 0.07
C LEU A 126 -4.08 -5.36 -1.18
N LEU A 127 -4.48 -4.09 -1.01
CA LEU A 127 -4.79 -3.20 -2.12
C LEU A 127 -3.56 -2.96 -3.01
N GLN A 128 -2.41 -2.64 -2.42
CA GLN A 128 -1.16 -2.44 -3.17
C GLN A 128 -0.78 -3.71 -3.95
N VAL A 129 -0.95 -4.88 -3.34
CA VAL A 129 -0.70 -6.17 -3.98
C VAL A 129 -1.64 -6.41 -5.14
N ALA A 130 -2.93 -6.13 -4.97
CA ALA A 130 -3.93 -6.25 -6.04
C ALA A 130 -3.62 -5.30 -7.22
N GLN A 131 -3.16 -4.08 -6.92
CA GLN A 131 -2.75 -3.10 -7.95
C GLN A 131 -1.49 -3.55 -8.70
N LEU A 132 -0.47 -4.04 -7.98
CA LEU A 132 0.78 -4.54 -8.57
C LEU A 132 0.58 -5.85 -9.33
N TYR A 133 -0.26 -6.75 -8.84
CA TYR A 133 -0.70 -7.93 -9.58
C TYR A 133 -1.26 -7.53 -10.94
N GLY A 134 -2.03 -6.44 -10.94
CA GLY A 134 -2.57 -5.87 -12.16
C GLY A 134 -1.55 -5.27 -13.12
N VAL A 135 -0.46 -4.71 -12.59
CA VAL A 135 0.69 -4.34 -13.41
C VAL A 135 1.28 -5.61 -14.02
N LEU A 136 1.64 -6.60 -13.19
CA LEU A 136 2.28 -7.87 -13.59
C LEU A 136 1.46 -8.69 -14.60
N ALA A 137 0.14 -8.55 -14.63
CA ALA A 137 -0.72 -9.17 -15.64
C ALA A 137 -0.37 -8.73 -17.07
N ALA A 138 0.34 -7.61 -17.26
CA ALA A 138 0.86 -7.20 -18.56
C ALA A 138 2.06 -8.04 -19.06
N LEU A 139 2.66 -8.90 -18.22
CA LEU A 139 3.62 -9.93 -18.64
C LEU A 139 2.95 -11.09 -19.38
N ALA A 140 1.64 -11.26 -19.21
CA ALA A 140 0.93 -12.33 -19.91
C ALA A 140 0.96 -12.05 -21.43
N PRO A 141 1.16 -13.09 -22.25
CA PRO A 141 1.06 -12.95 -23.70
C PRO A 141 -0.32 -12.39 -24.06
N ASP A 142 -0.37 -11.46 -25.01
CA ASP A 142 -1.66 -10.92 -25.45
C ASP A 142 -2.43 -12.07 -26.12
N PRO A 143 -3.62 -12.49 -25.65
CA PRO A 143 -4.30 -13.71 -26.11
C PRO A 143 -4.57 -13.74 -27.63
N SER A 144 -4.49 -12.58 -28.26
CA SER A 144 -4.58 -12.38 -29.69
C SER A 144 -3.38 -12.80 -30.55
N THR A 145 -2.21 -13.06 -29.96
CA THR A 145 -1.04 -13.55 -30.72
C THR A 145 -1.05 -15.07 -30.90
N GLY A 146 -1.97 -15.79 -30.25
CA GLY A 146 -2.18 -17.23 -30.41
C GLY A 146 -3.53 -17.55 -31.06
N GLN A 147 -3.50 -18.26 -32.18
CA GLN A 147 -4.65 -18.51 -33.08
C GLN A 147 -5.73 -19.48 -32.54
N GLY A 148 -5.90 -19.61 -31.22
CA GLY A 148 -6.84 -20.60 -30.66
C GLY A 148 -7.21 -20.46 -29.20
N ALA A 149 -6.73 -19.45 -28.48
CA ALA A 149 -7.13 -19.25 -27.07
C ALA A 149 -8.41 -18.40 -27.01
N SER A 150 -9.52 -19.02 -26.57
CA SER A 150 -10.77 -18.31 -26.31
C SER A 150 -10.52 -17.09 -25.40
N ARG A 151 -10.91 -15.91 -25.91
CA ARG A 151 -10.80 -14.59 -25.29
C ARG A 151 -11.54 -14.50 -23.95
N GLU A 152 -12.42 -15.45 -23.65
CA GLU A 152 -13.18 -15.53 -22.39
C GLU A 152 -12.34 -15.92 -21.18
N SER A 153 -11.11 -16.41 -21.37
CA SER A 153 -10.31 -16.97 -20.27
C SER A 153 -9.53 -15.96 -19.41
N PHE A 154 -9.39 -14.70 -19.86
CA PHE A 154 -8.51 -13.70 -19.20
C PHE A 154 -9.29 -12.52 -18.58
N TRP A 155 -10.27 -12.83 -17.71
CA TRP A 155 -11.09 -11.84 -16.99
C TRP A 155 -10.26 -10.99 -16.02
N GLU A 156 -9.08 -11.47 -15.62
CA GLU A 156 -8.19 -10.85 -14.66
C GLU A 156 -7.83 -9.43 -15.08
N ARG A 157 -7.59 -9.18 -16.37
CA ARG A 157 -7.22 -7.84 -16.89
C ARG A 157 -8.33 -6.81 -16.65
N THR A 158 -9.60 -7.22 -16.82
CA THR A 158 -10.75 -6.31 -16.59
C THR A 158 -10.93 -6.00 -15.11
N TYR A 159 -10.80 -7.01 -14.26
CA TYR A 159 -10.90 -6.85 -12.81
C TYR A 159 -9.73 -6.00 -12.25
N VAL A 160 -8.54 -6.24 -12.76
CA VAL A 160 -7.32 -5.49 -12.49
C VAL A 160 -7.45 -4.01 -12.86
N ASP A 161 -7.94 -3.72 -14.06
CA ASP A 161 -8.08 -2.33 -14.52
C ASP A 161 -9.09 -1.57 -13.66
N ALA A 162 -10.11 -2.25 -13.12
CA ALA A 162 -11.03 -1.69 -12.13
C ALA A 162 -10.35 -1.44 -10.77
N LEU A 163 -9.54 -2.38 -10.27
CA LEU A 163 -8.82 -2.29 -8.99
C LEU A 163 -7.76 -1.19 -8.95
N GLN A 164 -7.19 -0.84 -10.11
CA GLN A 164 -6.27 0.30 -10.21
C GLN A 164 -6.98 1.65 -10.17
N LEU A 165 -8.30 1.65 -9.93
CA LEU A 165 -9.14 2.84 -9.87
C LEU A 165 -8.94 3.69 -11.12
N ASN A 166 -8.93 3.03 -12.28
CA ASN A 166 -8.83 3.71 -13.57
C ASN A 166 -10.17 4.40 -13.88
N LEU A 167 -10.45 5.43 -13.08
CA LEU A 167 -11.71 6.15 -13.04
C LEU A 167 -12.04 6.70 -14.43
N ALA A 168 -11.02 7.14 -15.16
CA ALA A 168 -11.13 7.61 -16.54
C ALA A 168 -11.81 6.57 -17.45
N GLN A 169 -11.33 5.32 -17.42
CA GLN A 169 -11.84 4.28 -18.30
C GLN A 169 -13.20 3.75 -17.82
N ALA A 170 -13.38 3.61 -16.50
CA ALA A 170 -14.67 3.26 -15.92
C ALA A 170 -15.76 4.31 -16.23
N LEU A 171 -15.43 5.60 -16.13
CA LEU A 171 -16.34 6.69 -16.49
C LEU A 171 -16.61 6.73 -18.00
N GLN A 172 -15.60 6.48 -18.81
CA GLN A 172 -15.75 6.41 -20.26
C GLN A 172 -16.72 5.30 -20.68
N ASP A 173 -16.59 4.12 -20.08
CA ASP A 173 -17.45 2.96 -20.35
C ASP A 173 -18.86 3.15 -19.77
N ALA A 174 -18.97 3.66 -18.54
CA ALA A 174 -20.25 3.89 -17.87
C ALA A 174 -21.11 4.94 -18.59
N PHE A 175 -20.49 6.02 -19.06
CA PHE A 175 -21.22 7.15 -19.61
C PHE A 175 -21.25 7.19 -21.15
N ARG A 176 -20.69 6.19 -21.83
CA ARG A 176 -20.62 6.09 -23.30
C ARG A 176 -20.22 7.41 -23.96
N LEU A 177 -19.28 8.15 -23.36
CA LEU A 177 -18.97 9.53 -23.74
C LEU A 177 -18.43 9.63 -25.18
N GLN A 178 -17.87 8.53 -25.70
CA GLN A 178 -17.45 8.40 -27.09
C GLN A 178 -18.61 8.51 -28.11
N CYS A 179 -19.86 8.31 -27.69
CA CYS A 179 -21.04 8.50 -28.54
C CYS A 179 -21.58 9.93 -28.53
N LEU A 180 -21.27 10.72 -27.50
CA LEU A 180 -21.72 12.11 -27.38
C LEU A 180 -20.76 13.09 -28.03
N TRP A 181 -19.46 12.79 -28.00
CA TRP A 181 -18.40 13.60 -28.59
C TRP A 181 -17.50 12.75 -29.48
N HIS A 182 -16.77 13.38 -30.39
CA HIS A 182 -15.82 12.67 -31.26
C HIS A 182 -14.89 11.78 -30.44
N GLY A 183 -14.91 10.47 -30.72
CA GLY A 183 -14.23 9.45 -29.92
C GLY A 183 -12.73 9.73 -29.70
N GLU A 184 -12.05 10.31 -30.69
CA GLU A 184 -10.64 10.73 -30.58
C GLU A 184 -10.42 11.78 -29.49
N LYS A 185 -11.25 12.83 -29.46
CA LYS A 185 -11.15 13.90 -28.45
C LYS A 185 -11.43 13.35 -27.06
N VAL A 186 -12.43 12.48 -26.93
CA VAL A 186 -12.78 11.83 -25.66
C VAL A 186 -11.62 10.97 -25.17
N ARG A 187 -11.05 10.12 -26.04
CA ARG A 187 -9.88 9.30 -25.70
C ARG A 187 -8.67 10.15 -25.32
N LEU A 188 -8.42 11.23 -26.06
CA LEU A 188 -7.35 12.18 -25.75
C LEU A 188 -7.55 12.73 -24.34
N VAL A 189 -8.70 13.36 -24.06
CA VAL A 189 -9.01 13.96 -22.75
C VAL A 189 -8.87 12.94 -21.62
N PHE A 190 -9.41 11.73 -21.76
CA PHE A 190 -9.31 10.71 -20.72
C PHE A 190 -7.89 10.16 -20.54
N ALA A 191 -7.14 9.96 -21.62
CA ALA A 191 -5.74 9.52 -21.55
C ALA A 191 -4.86 10.56 -20.82
N LEU A 192 -5.16 11.84 -21.00
CA LEU A 192 -4.46 12.95 -20.33
C LEU A 192 -4.93 13.14 -18.88
N ALA A 193 -6.24 13.03 -18.63
CA ALA A 193 -6.81 13.19 -17.30
C ALA A 193 -6.40 12.06 -16.36
N SER A 194 -6.32 10.82 -16.85
CA SER A 194 -6.02 9.62 -16.07
C SER A 194 -4.77 9.77 -15.16
N PRO A 195 -3.57 10.13 -15.66
CA PRO A 195 -2.40 10.37 -14.80
C PRO A 195 -2.47 11.66 -13.98
N MET A 196 -3.30 12.63 -14.36
CA MET A 196 -3.44 13.92 -13.69
C MET A 196 -4.42 13.90 -12.51
N VAL A 197 -5.45 13.04 -12.52
CA VAL A 197 -6.46 12.98 -11.45
C VAL A 197 -5.82 12.83 -10.06
N PRO A 198 -4.87 11.91 -9.82
CA PRO A 198 -4.24 11.80 -8.51
C PRO A 198 -3.45 13.06 -8.16
N LEU A 199 -2.80 13.71 -9.13
CA LEU A 199 -2.05 14.95 -8.88
C LEU A 199 -2.96 16.12 -8.53
N VAL A 200 -4.11 16.25 -9.22
CA VAL A 200 -5.13 17.24 -8.88
C VAL A 200 -5.67 16.98 -7.48
N LEU A 201 -5.92 15.73 -7.12
CA LEU A 201 -6.31 15.37 -5.75
C LEU A 201 -5.25 15.77 -4.72
N LEU A 202 -3.96 15.53 -5.00
CA LEU A 202 -2.87 15.99 -4.13
C LEU A 202 -2.81 17.52 -4.02
N LEU A 203 -3.04 18.25 -5.12
CA LEU A 203 -3.14 19.72 -5.08
C LEU A 203 -4.32 20.16 -4.21
N THR A 204 -5.48 19.52 -4.31
CA THR A 204 -6.63 19.83 -3.43
C THR A 204 -6.33 19.52 -1.96
N CYS A 205 -5.57 18.45 -1.67
CA CYS A 205 -5.09 18.18 -0.31
C CYS A 205 -4.08 19.24 0.17
N GLY A 206 -3.24 19.78 -0.72
CA GLY A 206 -2.37 20.91 -0.43
C GLY A 206 -3.16 22.17 -0.05
N LEU A 207 -4.22 22.49 -0.81
CA LEU A 207 -5.15 23.57 -0.47
C LEU A 207 -5.85 23.30 0.87
N LEU A 208 -6.24 22.06 1.12
CA LEU A 208 -6.86 21.64 2.38
C LEU A 208 -5.89 21.80 3.56
N GLU A 209 -4.60 21.53 3.39
CA GLU A 209 -3.57 21.73 4.41
C GLU A 209 -3.41 23.22 4.76
N ILE A 210 -3.56 24.12 3.79
CA ILE A 210 -3.54 25.58 4.03
C ILE A 210 -4.72 26.00 4.90
N ILE A 211 -5.91 25.41 4.68
CA ILE A 211 -7.15 25.77 5.41
C ILE A 211 -7.24 25.07 6.77
N LYS A 212 -6.95 23.77 6.80
CA LYS A 212 -6.98 22.89 7.98
C LYS A 212 -5.68 22.09 8.03
N PRO A 213 -4.65 22.66 8.67
CA PRO A 213 -3.37 21.99 8.82
C PRO A 213 -3.55 20.61 9.47
N ALA A 214 -2.66 19.66 9.17
CA ALA A 214 -2.75 18.21 9.49
C ALA A 214 -3.79 17.41 8.69
N MET A 215 -4.95 18.00 8.35
CA MET A 215 -5.99 17.25 7.65
C MET A 215 -5.62 17.02 6.18
N GLY A 216 -5.01 18.01 5.53
CA GLY A 216 -4.56 17.93 4.15
C GLY A 216 -3.48 16.88 3.97
N THR A 217 -2.44 16.92 4.81
CA THR A 217 -1.34 15.93 4.83
C THR A 217 -1.84 14.51 5.09
N GLY A 218 -2.73 14.30 6.05
CA GLY A 218 -3.35 12.99 6.27
C GLY A 218 -4.14 12.48 5.06
N ALA A 219 -4.88 13.36 4.38
CA ALA A 219 -5.58 13.02 3.14
C ALA A 219 -4.60 12.72 1.99
N THR A 220 -3.53 13.49 1.85
CA THR A 220 -2.46 13.29 0.86
C THR A 220 -1.92 11.86 0.93
N PHE A 221 -1.59 11.37 2.13
CA PHE A 221 -1.06 10.00 2.28
C PHE A 221 -2.06 8.92 1.91
N LYS A 222 -3.34 9.12 2.25
CA LYS A 222 -4.42 8.19 1.86
C LYS A 222 -4.55 8.16 0.34
N ILE A 223 -4.61 9.31 -0.31
CA ILE A 223 -4.67 9.43 -1.78
C ILE A 223 -3.44 8.80 -2.44
N LEU A 224 -2.24 9.06 -1.92
CA LEU A 224 -0.99 8.42 -2.38
C LEU A 224 -0.98 6.91 -2.15
N THR A 225 -1.79 6.37 -1.26
CA THR A 225 -1.89 4.93 -1.02
C THR A 225 -2.83 4.30 -2.04
N PHE A 226 -3.95 4.96 -2.35
CA PHE A 226 -4.97 4.45 -3.28
C PHE A 226 -4.60 4.64 -4.75
N PHE A 227 -4.05 5.80 -5.13
CA PHE A 227 -3.98 6.21 -6.53
C PHE A 227 -2.56 6.23 -7.12
N PHE A 228 -1.52 6.07 -6.31
CA PHE A 228 -0.14 6.23 -6.77
C PHE A 228 0.25 5.22 -7.86
N ILE A 229 -0.08 3.94 -7.68
CA ILE A 229 0.28 2.88 -8.64
C ILE A 229 -0.49 3.06 -9.96
N GLY A 230 -1.79 3.34 -9.88
CA GLY A 230 -2.63 3.62 -11.04
C GLY A 230 -2.14 4.86 -11.81
N GLY A 231 -1.88 5.96 -11.11
CA GLY A 231 -1.36 7.19 -11.71
C GLY A 231 0.01 7.00 -12.38
N ALA A 232 0.92 6.27 -11.74
CA ALA A 232 2.23 5.94 -12.32
C ALA A 232 2.09 5.04 -13.56
N ARG A 233 1.24 3.99 -13.50
CA ARG A 233 0.94 3.12 -14.65
C ARG A 233 0.38 3.91 -15.82
N GLU A 234 -0.59 4.78 -15.58
CA GLU A 234 -1.24 5.56 -16.63
C GLU A 234 -0.29 6.60 -17.23
N SER A 235 0.60 7.19 -16.42
CA SER A 235 1.67 8.06 -16.91
C SER A 235 2.66 7.31 -17.81
N ALA A 236 3.05 6.09 -17.42
CA ALA A 236 3.93 5.26 -18.24
C ALA A 236 3.22 4.77 -19.52
N ALA A 237 1.94 4.39 -19.42
CA ALA A 237 1.14 3.94 -20.56
C ALA A 237 0.87 5.06 -21.58
N LEU A 238 0.78 6.31 -21.12
CA LEU A 238 0.65 7.49 -22.00
C LEU A 238 1.90 7.70 -22.86
N LEU A 239 3.08 7.38 -22.34
CA LEU A 239 4.36 7.49 -23.03
C LEU A 239 4.75 6.23 -23.82
N ARG A 240 4.04 5.12 -23.60
CA ARG A 240 4.41 3.83 -24.18
C ARG A 240 4.01 3.73 -25.65
N CYS A 241 5.01 3.44 -26.47
CA CYS A 241 4.83 3.17 -27.89
C CYS A 241 4.54 1.70 -28.13
N GLN A 242 3.64 1.43 -29.07
CA GLN A 242 3.51 0.12 -29.67
C GLN A 242 4.49 0.02 -30.83
N LEU A 243 5.54 -0.80 -30.67
CA LEU A 243 6.63 -0.96 -31.65
C LEU A 243 6.47 -2.20 -32.53
N VAL A 244 5.63 -3.15 -32.13
CA VAL A 244 5.42 -4.42 -32.83
C VAL A 244 3.94 -4.63 -33.15
N ASP A 245 3.66 -5.24 -34.29
CA ASP A 245 2.33 -5.71 -34.65
C ASP A 245 2.01 -7.08 -34.00
N LYS A 246 0.90 -7.72 -34.37
CA LYS A 246 0.54 -9.04 -33.81
C LYS A 246 1.33 -10.21 -34.37
N GLY A 247 1.95 -10.04 -35.53
CA GLY A 247 2.86 -11.02 -36.11
C GLY A 247 4.27 -10.95 -35.51
N GLY A 248 4.51 -10.02 -34.56
CA GLY A 248 5.83 -9.73 -34.03
C GLY A 248 6.70 -8.91 -34.98
N ALA A 249 6.15 -8.40 -36.09
CA ALA A 249 6.89 -7.54 -37.01
C ALA A 249 7.02 -6.15 -36.41
N THR A 250 8.22 -5.56 -36.56
CA THR A 250 8.48 -4.21 -36.09
C THR A 250 7.77 -3.19 -36.98
N LEU A 251 7.06 -2.26 -36.34
CA LEU A 251 6.30 -1.19 -37.01
C LEU A 251 7.22 -0.06 -37.50
N GLY A 252 8.43 0.08 -36.95
CA GLY A 252 9.37 1.15 -37.34
C GLY A 252 8.73 2.53 -37.21
N ASN A 253 8.68 3.27 -38.32
CA ASN A 253 8.06 4.61 -38.38
C ASN A 253 6.53 4.60 -38.16
N PHE A 254 5.89 3.43 -38.23
CA PHE A 254 4.45 3.25 -37.97
C PHE A 254 4.11 3.01 -36.51
N ALA A 255 5.11 3.08 -35.62
CA ALA A 255 4.85 2.99 -34.19
C ALA A 255 3.91 4.11 -33.74
N PHE A 256 2.96 3.77 -32.88
CA PHE A 256 1.96 4.70 -32.37
C PHE A 256 1.82 4.57 -30.85
N LEU A 257 1.26 5.60 -30.21
CA LEU A 257 1.03 5.60 -28.78
C LEU A 257 -0.03 4.58 -28.39
N GLN A 258 0.25 3.73 -27.40
CA GLN A 258 -0.64 2.62 -27.05
C GLN A 258 -2.03 3.08 -26.59
N LYS A 259 -2.10 4.16 -25.79
CA LYS A 259 -3.37 4.77 -25.34
C LYS A 259 -4.05 5.64 -26.40
N LEU A 260 -3.27 6.14 -27.37
CA LEU A 260 -3.71 7.08 -28.40
C LEU A 260 -3.21 6.61 -29.78
N PRO A 261 -3.78 5.52 -30.32
CA PRO A 261 -3.24 4.86 -31.51
C PRO A 261 -3.35 5.68 -32.81
N PHE A 262 -4.00 6.84 -32.76
CA PHE A 262 -4.05 7.81 -33.85
C PHE A 262 -2.86 8.78 -33.86
N LEU A 263 -2.03 8.78 -32.81
CA LEU A 263 -0.82 9.59 -32.72
C LEU A 263 0.41 8.72 -32.97
N PRO A 264 1.25 9.05 -33.98
CA PRO A 264 2.51 8.35 -34.20
C PRO A 264 3.52 8.68 -33.10
N CYS A 265 4.43 7.74 -32.84
CA CYS A 265 5.48 7.91 -31.82
C CYS A 265 6.67 8.75 -32.29
N SER A 266 6.86 8.87 -33.60
CA SER A 266 7.98 9.60 -34.20
C SER A 266 7.73 11.09 -34.36
N GLU A 267 6.48 11.56 -34.29
CA GLU A 267 6.15 12.98 -34.46
C GLU A 267 6.37 13.77 -33.18
N SER A 268 7.25 14.78 -33.26
CA SER A 268 7.53 15.73 -32.18
C SER A 268 6.72 17.02 -32.28
N GLU A 269 5.72 17.08 -33.17
CA GLU A 269 4.93 18.28 -33.45
C GLU A 269 3.45 18.13 -33.07
N GLY A 270 2.77 19.25 -32.87
CA GLY A 270 1.33 19.29 -32.60
C GLY A 270 0.88 18.59 -31.30
N VAL A 271 -0.16 17.76 -31.40
CA VAL A 271 -0.84 17.13 -30.26
C VAL A 271 0.06 16.08 -29.58
N ALA A 272 0.87 15.35 -30.35
CA ALA A 272 1.79 14.35 -29.81
C ALA A 272 2.79 14.98 -28.84
N LYS A 273 3.40 16.11 -29.20
CA LYS A 273 4.31 16.87 -28.32
C LYS A 273 3.66 17.22 -26.98
N TRP A 274 2.40 17.63 -27.00
CA TRP A 274 1.66 17.99 -25.80
C TRP A 274 1.39 16.77 -24.91
N VAL A 275 0.99 15.64 -25.51
CA VAL A 275 0.81 14.37 -24.81
C VAL A 275 2.11 13.91 -24.15
N TYR A 276 3.23 13.93 -24.87
CA TYR A 276 4.55 13.61 -24.31
C TYR A 276 4.92 14.56 -23.16
N THR A 277 4.70 15.86 -23.33
CA THR A 277 4.98 16.85 -22.28
C THR A 277 4.19 16.54 -21.01
N VAL A 278 2.88 16.28 -21.13
CA VAL A 278 2.04 15.90 -19.99
C VAL A 278 2.56 14.60 -19.36
N GLY A 279 2.80 13.55 -20.15
CA GLY A 279 3.28 12.26 -19.65
C GLY A 279 4.65 12.34 -18.93
N TYR A 280 5.59 13.13 -19.45
CA TYR A 280 6.89 13.35 -18.80
C TYR A 280 6.75 14.19 -17.53
N CYS A 281 5.94 15.25 -17.54
CA CYS A 281 5.69 16.07 -16.36
C CYS A 281 5.01 15.25 -15.24
N THR A 282 3.96 14.48 -15.56
CA THR A 282 3.31 13.61 -14.57
C THR A 282 4.27 12.52 -14.10
N GLY A 283 5.02 11.90 -15.01
CA GLY A 283 6.01 10.89 -14.69
C GLY A 283 7.09 11.41 -13.74
N ALA A 284 7.62 12.61 -13.99
CA ALA A 284 8.57 13.27 -13.11
C ALA A 284 7.98 13.48 -11.71
N VAL A 285 6.72 13.88 -11.59
CA VAL A 285 6.07 14.04 -10.26
C VAL A 285 6.00 12.71 -9.50
N TYR A 286 5.63 11.62 -10.15
CA TYR A 286 5.56 10.29 -9.50
C TYR A 286 6.94 9.73 -9.14
N VAL A 287 7.95 9.95 -9.98
CA VAL A 287 9.31 9.40 -9.81
C VAL A 287 10.16 10.24 -8.86
N THR A 288 10.03 11.57 -8.89
CA THR A 288 10.95 12.47 -8.17
C THR A 288 10.24 13.26 -7.07
N LEU A 289 9.19 14.01 -7.38
CA LEU A 289 8.59 14.95 -6.43
C LEU A 289 7.96 14.24 -5.22
N ILE A 290 7.19 13.17 -5.45
CA ILE A 290 6.54 12.41 -4.36
C ILE A 290 7.61 11.73 -3.47
N PRO A 291 8.59 10.98 -4.00
CA PRO A 291 9.69 10.46 -3.20
C PRO A 291 10.49 11.53 -2.46
N ALA A 292 10.78 12.67 -3.09
CA ALA A 292 11.50 13.78 -2.46
C ALA A 292 10.71 14.37 -1.27
N ALA A 293 9.38 14.49 -1.38
CA ALA A 293 8.53 14.92 -0.28
C ALA A 293 8.55 13.92 0.89
N LEU A 294 8.52 12.61 0.61
CA LEU A 294 8.67 11.57 1.64
C LEU A 294 10.05 11.60 2.29
N LEU A 295 11.11 11.80 1.49
CA LEU A 295 12.48 11.93 1.98
C LEU A 295 12.65 13.17 2.86
N PHE A 296 12.02 14.29 2.50
CA PHE A 296 11.99 15.50 3.32
C PHE A 296 11.32 15.24 4.68
N LEU A 297 10.18 14.54 4.69
CA LEU A 297 9.50 14.17 5.95
C LEU A 297 10.36 13.24 6.80
N TYR A 298 11.03 12.27 6.17
CA TYR A 298 11.99 11.40 6.84
C TYR A 298 13.15 12.19 7.44
N ALA A 299 13.77 13.09 6.68
CA ALA A 299 14.88 13.91 7.16
C ALA A 299 14.48 14.79 8.34
N ARG A 300 13.31 15.46 8.25
CA ARG A 300 12.76 16.29 9.33
C ARG A 300 12.49 15.45 10.58
N GLN A 301 11.84 14.31 10.44
CA GLN A 301 11.58 13.40 11.54
C GLN A 301 12.88 12.87 12.17
N HIS A 302 13.89 12.55 11.36
CA HIS A 302 15.21 12.12 11.84
C HIS A 302 15.91 13.23 12.65
N THR A 303 15.82 14.48 12.23
CA THR A 303 16.39 15.61 12.99
C THR A 303 15.71 15.79 14.36
N LEU A 304 14.40 15.56 14.43
CA LEU A 304 13.64 15.65 15.69
C LEU A 304 14.02 14.53 16.66
N LEU A 305 14.03 13.29 16.17
CA LEU A 305 14.32 12.11 17.00
C LEU A 305 15.79 11.99 17.44
N LYS A 306 16.70 12.79 16.89
CA LYS A 306 18.12 12.77 17.27
C LYS A 306 18.32 13.07 18.77
N HIS A 307 17.42 13.83 19.39
CA HIS A 307 17.51 14.24 20.79
C HIS A 307 17.03 13.16 21.78
N GLY A 308 16.17 12.22 21.35
CA GLY A 308 15.59 11.20 22.24
C GLY A 308 16.46 9.95 22.49
N LYS A 309 17.58 9.77 21.78
CA LYS A 309 18.38 8.51 21.78
C LYS A 309 19.30 8.30 22.98
N THR A 310 19.28 9.17 23.99
CA THR A 310 20.25 9.14 25.12
C THR A 310 19.78 8.35 26.34
N ILE A 311 18.61 7.73 26.28
CA ILE A 311 17.92 7.18 27.44
C ILE A 311 17.98 5.65 27.42
N SER A 312 18.49 5.06 28.49
CA SER A 312 18.39 3.62 28.75
C SER A 312 17.55 3.38 30.01
N ALA A 313 16.89 2.24 30.09
CA ALA A 313 16.24 1.81 31.33
C ALA A 313 16.99 0.60 31.89
N GLN A 314 17.08 0.54 33.21
CA GLN A 314 17.49 -0.66 33.92
C GLN A 314 16.36 -1.11 34.82
N THR A 315 15.97 -2.37 34.66
CA THR A 315 15.01 -2.99 35.57
C THR A 315 15.75 -3.88 36.54
N LYS A 316 15.50 -3.68 37.84
CA LYS A 316 16.04 -4.49 38.92
C LYS A 316 14.91 -5.21 39.63
N ARG A 317 15.15 -6.47 40.00
CA ARG A 317 14.23 -7.25 40.82
C ARG A 317 14.43 -6.88 42.30
N ALA A 318 13.37 -6.49 42.99
CA ALA A 318 13.37 -6.14 44.40
C ALA A 318 12.34 -7.00 45.16
N LYS A 319 12.80 -8.05 45.87
CA LYS A 319 11.96 -9.01 46.62
C LYS A 319 10.78 -9.58 45.79
N SER A 320 9.61 -8.93 45.82
CA SER A 320 8.37 -9.29 45.13
C SER A 320 7.95 -8.31 44.02
N SER A 321 8.66 -7.19 43.86
CA SER A 321 8.39 -6.18 42.84
C SER A 321 9.57 -6.00 41.89
N TRP A 322 9.30 -5.42 40.73
CA TRP A 322 10.30 -5.06 39.75
C TRP A 322 10.35 -3.55 39.64
N ILE A 323 11.53 -2.98 39.82
CA ILE A 323 11.74 -1.54 39.84
C ILE A 323 12.48 -1.17 38.56
N THR A 324 11.83 -0.38 37.71
CA THR A 324 12.46 0.20 36.52
C THR A 324 12.96 1.60 36.85
N GLU A 325 14.23 1.86 36.56
CA GLU A 325 14.86 3.18 36.70
C GLU A 325 15.44 3.60 35.34
N LEU A 326 15.25 4.87 34.97
CA LEU A 326 15.92 5.43 33.79
C LEU A 326 17.37 5.79 34.13
N ARG A 327 18.29 5.46 33.22
CA ARG A 327 19.69 5.88 33.23
C ARG A 327 20.04 6.59 31.94
N SER A 328 20.62 7.78 32.05
CA SER A 328 21.25 8.43 30.90
C SER A 328 22.50 7.66 30.48
N VAL A 329 22.62 7.38 29.19
CA VAL A 329 23.80 6.69 28.60
C VAL A 329 24.99 7.65 28.48
N LYS A 330 24.74 8.96 28.49
CA LYS A 330 25.79 9.98 28.47
C LYS A 330 25.88 10.65 29.84
N ALA A 331 27.10 10.78 30.35
CA ALA A 331 27.44 11.68 31.44
C ALA A 331 27.30 13.14 30.97
N SER A 332 26.06 13.54 30.70
CA SER A 332 25.71 14.95 30.58
C SER A 332 25.52 15.46 32.00
N GLU A 333 26.27 16.50 32.38
CA GLU A 333 26.22 17.08 33.74
C GLU A 333 24.86 17.74 34.05
N GLU A 334 24.02 17.96 33.05
CA GLU A 334 22.67 18.44 33.28
C GLU A 334 21.77 17.32 33.82
N PRO A 335 21.12 17.52 34.98
CA PRO A 335 20.14 16.58 35.51
C PRO A 335 19.02 16.46 34.49
N MET A 336 19.04 15.34 33.76
CA MET A 336 18.02 15.04 32.78
C MET A 336 16.67 15.00 33.50
N GLN A 337 15.77 15.92 33.17
CA GLN A 337 14.42 15.88 33.70
C GLN A 337 13.82 14.53 33.34
N VAL A 338 13.58 13.71 34.36
CA VAL A 338 12.99 12.38 34.22
C VAL A 338 11.58 12.60 33.69
N ASN A 339 11.40 12.37 32.39
CA ASN A 339 10.09 12.42 31.77
C ASN A 339 9.34 11.15 32.18
N ASP A 340 8.31 11.29 33.01
CA ASP A 340 7.47 10.19 33.49
C ASP A 340 6.94 9.31 32.34
N GLU A 341 6.74 9.88 31.15
CA GLU A 341 6.30 9.14 29.96
C GLU A 341 7.38 8.15 29.45
N HIS A 342 8.67 8.48 29.57
CA HIS A 342 9.76 7.56 29.20
C HIS A 342 9.93 6.43 30.20
N LEU A 343 9.75 6.74 31.48
CA LEU A 343 9.79 5.76 32.55
C LEU A 343 8.61 4.79 32.42
N LEU A 344 7.42 5.33 32.10
CA LEU A 344 6.23 4.54 31.79
C LEU A 344 6.46 3.65 30.56
N ALA A 345 7.04 4.18 29.48
CA ALA A 345 7.36 3.39 28.27
C ALA A 345 8.30 2.22 28.57
N ALA A 346 9.35 2.46 29.38
CA ALA A 346 10.29 1.43 29.81
C ALA A 346 9.60 0.36 30.66
N ALA A 347 8.79 0.76 31.63
CA ALA A 347 8.05 -0.16 32.49
C ALA A 347 7.09 -1.01 31.66
N VAL A 348 6.30 -0.40 30.76
CA VAL A 348 5.37 -1.13 29.88
C VAL A 348 6.10 -2.11 28.97
N ALA A 349 7.24 -1.71 28.40
CA ALA A 349 8.02 -2.59 27.55
C ALA A 349 8.56 -3.82 28.30
N HIS A 350 9.05 -3.62 29.53
CA HIS A 350 9.44 -4.73 30.40
C HIS A 350 8.23 -5.59 30.81
N MET A 351 7.10 -4.96 31.11
CA MET A 351 5.91 -5.68 31.54
C MET A 351 5.40 -6.65 30.49
N VAL A 352 5.35 -6.21 29.24
CA VAL A 352 4.78 -7.00 28.14
C VAL A 352 5.66 -8.18 27.72
N VAL A 353 6.98 -8.06 27.93
CA VAL A 353 7.92 -9.15 27.63
C VAL A 353 7.97 -10.14 28.79
N THR A 354 8.01 -9.67 30.03
CA THR A 354 8.34 -10.51 31.19
C THR A 354 7.12 -11.05 31.94
N PHE A 355 5.96 -10.36 31.93
CA PHE A 355 4.78 -10.83 32.64
C PHE A 355 3.67 -11.30 31.70
N GLN A 356 3.18 -12.51 31.94
CA GLN A 356 1.95 -13.02 31.36
C GLN A 356 0.83 -12.90 32.40
N GLY A 357 0.13 -11.77 32.46
CA GLY A 357 -0.99 -11.62 33.39
C GLY A 357 -1.29 -10.19 33.85
N LYS A 358 -1.98 -10.08 35.00
CA LYS A 358 -2.35 -8.79 35.60
C LYS A 358 -1.16 -8.21 36.35
N VAL A 359 -0.71 -7.03 35.95
CA VAL A 359 0.39 -6.30 36.60
C VAL A 359 -0.11 -4.97 37.10
N ARG A 360 0.19 -4.66 38.36
CA ARG A 360 -0.07 -3.35 38.96
C ARG A 360 1.16 -2.48 38.72
N LEU A 361 0.97 -1.31 38.13
CA LEU A 361 2.03 -0.35 37.86
C LEU A 361 1.85 0.88 38.76
N GLN A 362 2.89 1.22 39.51
CA GLN A 362 2.92 2.45 40.31
C GLN A 362 4.16 3.26 39.91
N LEU A 363 3.96 4.54 39.60
CA LEU A 363 5.07 5.48 39.40
C LEU A 363 5.24 6.29 40.68
N GLN A 364 6.42 6.21 41.31
CA GLN A 364 6.78 6.95 42.52
C GLN A 364 8.24 7.41 42.41
N ASP A 365 8.50 8.68 42.70
CA ASP A 365 9.85 9.26 42.83
C ASP A 365 10.82 8.94 41.67
N GLY A 366 10.32 9.03 40.42
CA GLY A 366 11.14 8.73 39.23
C GLY A 366 11.45 7.24 39.05
N LYS A 367 10.73 6.35 39.74
CA LYS A 367 10.80 4.90 39.60
C LYS A 367 9.43 4.34 39.24
N ALA A 368 9.43 3.31 38.40
CA ALA A 368 8.22 2.55 38.10
C ALA A 368 8.31 1.19 38.78
N GLU A 369 7.45 0.99 39.78
CA GLU A 369 7.30 -0.28 40.48
C GLU A 369 6.19 -1.12 39.83
N MET A 370 6.55 -2.36 39.48
CA MET A 370 5.66 -3.34 38.86
C MET A 370 5.46 -4.50 39.84
N GLN A 371 4.21 -4.78 40.20
CA GLN A 371 3.83 -5.89 41.08
C GLN A 371 2.93 -6.85 40.32
N SER A 372 3.29 -8.13 40.28
CA SER A 372 2.42 -9.17 39.76
C SER A 372 1.19 -9.29 40.68
N SER A 373 -0.01 -9.19 40.09
CA SER A 373 -1.26 -9.39 40.81
C SER A 373 -1.63 -10.89 40.85
N GLU A 374 -0.66 -11.78 41.04
CA GLU A 374 -0.95 -13.16 41.39
C GLU A 374 -1.49 -13.19 42.82
N ARG A 375 -2.73 -13.64 42.94
CA ARG A 375 -3.48 -13.70 44.19
C ARG A 375 -2.73 -14.67 45.13
N GLU A 376 -2.28 -14.15 46.26
CA GLU A 376 -1.51 -14.79 47.34
C GLU A 376 -2.17 -16.03 48.02
N GLY A 377 -3.14 -16.70 47.36
CA GLY A 377 -3.96 -17.75 47.97
C GLY A 377 -4.38 -18.91 47.06
N ARG A 378 -3.84 -19.04 45.85
CA ARG A 378 -3.93 -20.32 45.10
C ARG A 378 -2.54 -20.89 44.99
N ALA A 379 -2.33 -22.05 45.63
CA ALA A 379 -1.16 -22.87 45.40
C ALA A 379 -0.95 -23.02 43.89
N PRO A 380 0.28 -22.84 43.38
CA PRO A 380 0.56 -22.92 41.96
C PRO A 380 0.17 -24.33 41.51
N ALA A 381 -0.96 -24.44 40.81
CA ALA A 381 -1.21 -25.62 40.01
C ALA A 381 -0.06 -25.68 39.00
N GLU A 382 0.72 -26.75 39.05
CA GLU A 382 1.85 -27.06 38.18
C GLU A 382 1.56 -26.64 36.74
N LEU A 383 2.06 -25.46 36.36
CA LEU A 383 2.15 -25.05 34.98
C LEU A 383 3.49 -25.58 34.45
N THR A 384 3.46 -26.87 34.15
CA THR A 384 4.47 -27.57 33.37
C THR A 384 4.41 -27.08 31.93
N VAL A 385 5.06 -25.96 31.60
CA VAL A 385 5.38 -25.65 30.20
C VAL A 385 6.73 -24.93 30.13
N SER A 386 7.82 -25.68 29.96
CA SER A 386 9.12 -25.19 29.45
C SER A 386 9.91 -24.13 30.25
N SER A 387 9.61 -23.89 31.53
CA SER A 387 10.23 -22.88 32.40
C SER A 387 11.72 -23.07 32.76
N PHE A 388 12.49 -23.85 32.01
CA PHE A 388 13.92 -24.10 32.26
C PHE A 388 14.71 -24.38 30.97
N LEU A 389 14.41 -23.74 29.84
CA LEU A 389 15.34 -23.71 28.70
C LEU A 389 16.43 -22.64 28.92
N GLU A 390 17.35 -23.02 29.80
CA GLU A 390 18.75 -22.60 29.97
C GLU A 390 19.26 -21.45 29.06
N GLY A 391 19.41 -20.26 29.67
CA GLY A 391 20.53 -19.33 29.45
C GLY A 391 20.57 -18.49 28.18
N GLY A 392 19.77 -18.81 27.16
CA GLY A 392 19.73 -18.04 25.90
C GLY A 392 18.67 -16.93 25.86
N ASP A 393 17.57 -17.08 26.58
CA ASP A 393 16.37 -16.26 26.40
C ASP A 393 16.42 -14.91 27.16
N GLU A 394 17.17 -14.76 28.26
CA GLU A 394 17.23 -13.48 29.01
C GLU A 394 17.79 -12.32 28.16
N VAL A 395 18.79 -12.60 27.32
CA VAL A 395 19.36 -11.60 26.41
C VAL A 395 18.36 -11.25 25.31
N GLU A 396 17.63 -12.23 24.78
CA GLU A 396 16.60 -12.01 23.76
C GLU A 396 15.44 -11.18 24.33
N GLU A 397 14.95 -11.52 25.53
CA GLU A 397 13.93 -10.77 26.25
C GLU A 397 14.38 -9.33 26.55
N MET A 398 15.62 -9.16 27.01
CA MET A 398 16.19 -7.84 27.27
C MET A 398 16.29 -7.01 25.97
N LEU A 399 16.77 -7.60 24.88
CA LEU A 399 16.86 -6.93 23.58
C LEU A 399 15.47 -6.57 23.04
N ARG A 400 14.48 -7.44 23.23
CA ARG A 400 13.10 -7.21 22.82
C ARG A 400 12.43 -6.11 23.65
N SER A 401 12.58 -6.18 24.97
CA SER A 401 12.10 -5.15 25.90
C SER A 401 12.71 -3.79 25.56
N ARG A 402 14.02 -3.75 25.29
CA ARG A 402 14.71 -2.54 24.83
C ARG A 402 14.15 -2.03 23.49
N ALA A 403 13.93 -2.89 22.51
CA ALA A 403 13.38 -2.50 21.22
C ALA A 403 11.97 -1.91 21.34
N ILE A 404 11.11 -2.52 22.17
CA ILE A 404 9.75 -2.03 22.45
C ILE A 404 9.81 -0.68 23.18
N MET A 405 10.71 -0.53 24.16
CA MET A 405 10.93 0.73 24.86
C MET A 405 11.34 1.84 23.89
N GLU A 406 12.36 1.59 23.05
CA GLU A 406 12.83 2.55 22.06
C GLU A 406 11.70 2.97 21.10
N MET A 407 10.89 2.02 20.64
CA MET A 407 9.69 2.29 19.83
C MET A 407 8.68 3.19 20.57
N LEU A 408 8.36 2.88 21.84
CA LEU A 408 7.38 3.66 22.62
C LEU A 408 7.90 5.08 22.91
N VAL A 409 9.20 5.22 23.20
CA VAL A 409 9.85 6.51 23.39
C VAL A 409 9.84 7.33 22.09
N GLU A 410 10.21 6.74 20.95
CA GLU A 410 10.12 7.43 19.65
C GLU A 410 8.69 7.89 19.36
N ARG A 411 7.68 7.07 19.70
CA ARG A 411 6.27 7.47 19.56
C ARG A 411 5.92 8.63 20.47
N CYS A 412 6.29 8.59 21.74
CA CYS A 412 6.06 9.68 22.70
C CYS A 412 6.66 11.00 22.19
N GLU A 413 7.92 10.99 21.76
CA GLU A 413 8.60 12.15 21.19
C GLU A 413 7.93 12.65 19.90
N MET A 414 7.52 11.72 19.03
CA MET A 414 6.75 12.08 17.83
C MET A 414 5.38 12.67 18.16
N GLU A 415 4.70 12.20 19.21
CA GLU A 415 3.42 12.79 19.63
C GLU A 415 3.60 14.22 20.15
N LYS A 416 4.66 14.47 20.92
CA LYS A 416 5.01 15.84 21.37
C LYS A 416 5.35 16.73 20.18
N ALA A 417 6.18 16.25 19.25
CA ALA A 417 6.54 16.99 18.05
C ALA A 417 5.34 17.18 17.08
N SER A 418 4.34 16.29 17.15
CA SER A 418 3.12 16.36 16.34
C SER A 418 2.16 17.48 16.73
N GLU A 419 2.49 18.29 17.75
CA GLU A 419 1.84 19.59 17.95
C GLU A 419 2.04 20.52 16.74
N THR A 420 3.11 20.29 15.95
CA THR A 420 3.24 20.92 14.63
C THR A 420 2.29 20.29 13.61
N SER A 421 1.58 21.12 12.86
CA SER A 421 0.54 20.70 11.91
C SER A 421 0.98 19.63 10.92
N LEU A 422 2.16 19.78 10.32
CA LEU A 422 2.67 18.89 9.29
C LEU A 422 2.87 17.45 9.82
N LEU A 423 3.45 17.32 11.01
CA LEU A 423 3.74 16.00 11.61
C LEU A 423 2.48 15.35 12.16
N SER A 424 1.52 16.15 12.62
CA SER A 424 0.20 15.67 13.04
C SER A 424 -0.52 14.91 11.94
N GLY A 425 -0.53 15.44 10.70
CA GLY A 425 -1.19 14.76 9.59
C GLY A 425 -0.42 13.55 9.04
N ALA A 426 0.90 13.52 9.21
CA ALA A 426 1.75 12.39 8.87
C ALA A 426 1.81 11.29 9.97
N LYS A 427 1.18 11.52 11.13
CA LYS A 427 1.24 10.66 12.31
C LYS A 427 0.84 9.21 12.02
N GLU A 428 -0.24 9.01 11.26
CA GLU A 428 -0.72 7.67 10.88
C GLU A 428 0.37 6.87 10.11
N VAL A 429 1.14 7.54 9.24
CA VAL A 429 2.22 6.92 8.47
C VAL A 429 3.38 6.55 9.37
N PHE A 430 3.80 7.44 10.26
CA PHE A 430 4.87 7.15 11.22
C PHE A 430 4.52 5.96 12.12
N PHE A 431 3.27 5.88 12.57
CA PHE A 431 2.83 4.87 13.54
C PHE A 431 2.52 3.50 12.93
N LYS A 432 2.60 3.39 11.59
CA LYS A 432 2.62 2.11 10.87
C LYS A 432 3.90 1.31 11.17
N TYR A 433 5.01 2.00 11.44
CA TYR A 433 6.33 1.41 11.56
C TYR A 433 6.72 1.12 13.02
N ALA A 434 7.59 0.13 13.20
CA ALA A 434 8.18 -0.23 14.49
C ALA A 434 9.05 0.91 15.01
N PHE A 435 9.84 1.50 14.11
CA PHE A 435 10.62 2.69 14.38
C PHE A 435 10.29 3.72 13.33
N CYS A 436 10.24 4.99 13.72
CA CYS A 436 9.94 6.05 12.77
C CYS A 436 11.08 6.14 11.73
N ARG A 437 12.30 5.69 12.05
CA ARG A 437 13.40 5.58 11.06
C ARG A 437 13.09 4.67 9.87
N PHE A 438 12.04 3.86 9.90
CA PHE A 438 11.68 2.96 8.79
C PHE A 438 10.70 3.57 7.78
N VAL A 439 10.36 4.84 7.90
CA VAL A 439 9.49 5.56 6.95
C VAL A 439 10.06 5.57 5.52
N TRP A 440 11.38 5.49 5.36
CA TRP A 440 12.00 5.35 4.04
C TRP A 440 11.48 4.12 3.27
N MET A 441 10.93 3.11 3.97
CA MET A 441 10.30 1.95 3.33
C MET A 441 9.05 2.32 2.53
N GLU A 442 8.29 3.37 2.90
CA GLU A 442 7.20 3.88 2.04
C GLU A 442 7.77 4.36 0.70
N MET A 443 8.89 5.08 0.74
CA MET A 443 9.57 5.56 -0.46
C MET A 443 10.08 4.38 -1.31
N ALA A 444 10.74 3.40 -0.68
CA ALA A 444 11.21 2.20 -1.36
C ALA A 444 10.07 1.42 -2.02
N GLN A 445 8.92 1.27 -1.35
CA GLN A 445 7.74 0.60 -1.91
C GLN A 445 7.14 1.34 -3.10
N LYS A 446 7.10 2.68 -3.03
CA LYS A 446 6.63 3.50 -4.16
C LYS A 446 7.58 3.43 -5.35
N LEU A 447 8.89 3.51 -5.10
CA LEU A 447 9.90 3.34 -6.15
C LEU A 447 9.87 1.93 -6.77
N LEU A 448 9.63 0.89 -5.96
CA LEU A 448 9.39 -0.46 -6.45
C LEU A 448 8.19 -0.50 -7.40
N ALA A 449 7.06 0.10 -7.01
CA ALA A 449 5.86 0.11 -7.83
C ALA A 449 6.09 0.82 -9.18
N VAL A 450 6.77 1.97 -9.16
CA VAL A 450 7.16 2.68 -10.38
C VAL A 450 8.13 1.84 -11.22
N GLY A 451 9.13 1.24 -10.57
CA GLY A 451 10.08 0.32 -11.22
C GLY A 451 9.37 -0.80 -11.96
N LEU A 452 8.44 -1.50 -11.29
CA LEU A 452 7.64 -2.57 -11.89
C LEU A 452 6.81 -2.10 -13.10
N VAL A 453 6.18 -0.93 -12.99
CA VAL A 453 5.44 -0.32 -14.10
C VAL A 453 6.34 -0.04 -15.31
N THR A 454 7.59 0.39 -15.07
CA THR A 454 8.53 0.72 -16.15
C THR A 454 9.16 -0.52 -16.81
N VAL A 455 9.56 -1.53 -16.03
CA VAL A 455 10.28 -2.71 -16.55
C VAL A 455 9.39 -3.69 -17.28
N ILE A 456 8.08 -3.73 -16.98
CA ILE A 456 7.18 -4.73 -17.55
C ILE A 456 7.06 -4.66 -19.08
N GLY A 457 7.44 -3.53 -19.67
CA GLY A 457 7.44 -3.35 -21.12
C GLY A 457 8.74 -3.64 -21.84
N THR A 458 9.78 -4.03 -21.10
CA THR A 458 11.10 -4.35 -21.65
C THR A 458 11.22 -5.83 -21.98
N ASP A 459 12.18 -6.18 -22.84
CA ASP A 459 12.45 -7.58 -23.21
C ASP A 459 12.78 -8.46 -21.97
N ASP A 460 13.48 -7.89 -20.98
CA ASP A 460 13.81 -8.54 -19.71
C ASP A 460 12.75 -8.33 -18.62
N GLY A 461 11.52 -7.96 -18.99
CA GLY A 461 10.49 -7.52 -18.06
C GLY A 461 10.19 -8.53 -16.95
N LEU A 462 10.23 -9.84 -17.25
CA LEU A 462 10.07 -10.90 -16.25
C LEU A 462 11.21 -10.90 -15.23
N HIS A 463 12.47 -10.96 -15.70
CA HIS A 463 13.65 -11.08 -14.83
C HIS A 463 13.79 -9.85 -13.93
N LEU A 464 13.60 -8.66 -14.49
CA LEU A 464 13.62 -7.41 -13.74
C LEU A 464 12.48 -7.34 -12.71
N SER A 465 11.26 -7.75 -13.09
CA SER A 465 10.12 -7.79 -12.16
C SER A 465 10.37 -8.74 -10.99
N LEU A 466 10.90 -9.94 -11.25
CA LEU A 466 11.26 -10.91 -10.22
C LEU A 466 12.36 -10.37 -9.30
N ALA A 467 13.42 -9.78 -9.87
CA ALA A 467 14.51 -9.19 -9.09
C ALA A 467 13.99 -8.07 -8.17
N CYS A 468 13.13 -7.19 -8.68
CA CYS A 468 12.50 -6.11 -7.92
C CYS A 468 11.66 -6.64 -6.75
N VAL A 469 10.74 -7.58 -7.02
CA VAL A 469 9.81 -8.11 -6.01
C VAL A 469 10.53 -8.95 -4.95
N LEU A 470 11.44 -9.84 -5.36
CA LEU A 470 12.22 -10.68 -4.45
C LEU A 470 13.22 -9.86 -3.64
N GLY A 471 13.87 -8.87 -4.27
CA GLY A 471 14.77 -7.94 -3.59
C GLY A 471 14.05 -7.13 -2.51
N MET A 472 12.83 -6.67 -2.79
CA MET A 472 12.01 -6.01 -1.78
C MET A 472 11.57 -6.97 -0.68
N ALA A 473 11.18 -8.20 -1.02
CA ALA A 473 10.79 -9.21 -0.02
C ALA A 473 11.94 -9.51 0.94
N ALA A 474 13.16 -9.68 0.41
CA ALA A 474 14.38 -9.85 1.20
C ALA A 474 14.66 -8.62 2.08
N THR A 475 14.50 -7.41 1.53
CA THR A 475 14.70 -6.17 2.29
C THR A 475 13.72 -6.07 3.47
N ILE A 476 12.44 -6.37 3.26
CA ILE A 476 11.43 -6.37 4.34
C ILE A 476 11.74 -7.48 5.36
N ALA A 477 12.15 -8.66 4.90
CA ALA A 477 12.53 -9.76 5.78
C ALA A 477 13.74 -9.40 6.68
N MET A 478 14.70 -8.64 6.17
CA MET A 478 15.87 -8.18 6.92
C MET A 478 15.57 -6.99 7.84
N VAL A 479 14.79 -6.02 7.37
CA VAL A 479 14.54 -4.77 8.08
C VAL A 479 13.41 -4.89 9.10
N GLN A 480 12.39 -5.73 8.83
CA GLN A 480 11.18 -5.90 9.63
C GLN A 480 10.54 -4.54 10.00
N PRO A 481 10.19 -3.70 9.02
CA PRO A 481 9.91 -2.30 9.27
C PRO A 481 8.61 -2.05 10.05
N TYR A 482 7.60 -2.90 9.91
CA TYR A 482 6.29 -2.69 10.52
C TYR A 482 6.28 -3.04 12.01
N ILE A 483 5.48 -2.29 12.79
CA ILE A 483 5.32 -2.56 14.23
C ILE A 483 4.71 -3.93 14.50
N GLN A 484 3.73 -4.32 13.69
CA GLN A 484 3.05 -5.60 13.81
C GLN A 484 3.83 -6.63 12.98
N PRO A 485 4.40 -7.69 13.59
CA PRO A 485 5.07 -8.76 12.87
C PRO A 485 4.20 -9.40 11.79
N GLN A 486 2.88 -9.49 12.05
CA GLN A 486 1.89 -10.00 11.09
C GLN A 486 1.91 -9.21 9.78
N MET A 487 2.09 -7.88 9.85
CA MET A 487 2.18 -7.02 8.67
C MET A 487 3.47 -7.25 7.89
N ASN A 488 4.60 -7.51 8.56
CA ASN A 488 5.85 -7.87 7.89
C ASN A 488 5.70 -9.22 7.15
N GLU A 489 5.16 -10.23 7.84
CA GLU A 489 4.88 -11.55 7.25
C GLU A 489 3.95 -11.43 6.04
N LEU A 490 2.84 -10.68 6.17
CA LEU A 490 1.88 -10.49 5.10
C LEU A 490 2.53 -9.80 3.89
N HIS A 491 3.34 -8.78 4.11
CA HIS A 491 3.99 -8.05 3.01
C HIS A 491 5.02 -8.92 2.30
N ILE A 492 5.86 -9.66 3.04
CA ILE A 492 6.85 -10.60 2.46
C ILE A 492 6.11 -11.67 1.66
N PHE A 493 5.11 -12.31 2.25
CA PHE A 493 4.32 -13.35 1.59
C PHE A 493 3.62 -12.84 0.34
N SER A 494 3.09 -11.62 0.39
CA SER A 494 2.45 -10.98 -0.76
C SER A 494 3.43 -10.71 -1.89
N LEU A 495 4.65 -10.27 -1.59
CA LEU A 495 5.69 -10.10 -2.61
C LEU A 495 6.10 -11.45 -3.20
N LEU A 496 6.26 -12.50 -2.39
CA LEU A 496 6.53 -13.85 -2.90
C LEU A 496 5.40 -14.35 -3.82
N CYS A 497 4.15 -14.08 -3.46
CA CYS A 497 2.99 -14.34 -4.32
C CYS A 497 3.04 -13.52 -5.62
N LEU A 498 3.42 -12.24 -5.60
CA LEU A 498 3.61 -11.45 -6.82
C LEU A 498 4.72 -12.00 -7.71
N ALA A 499 5.81 -12.52 -7.15
CA ALA A 499 6.84 -13.20 -7.92
C ALA A 499 6.31 -14.48 -8.57
N ALA A 500 5.53 -15.29 -7.85
CA ALA A 500 4.85 -16.45 -8.41
C ALA A 500 3.82 -16.05 -9.48
N ALA A 501 3.12 -14.92 -9.33
CA ALA A 501 2.21 -14.37 -10.32
C ALA A 501 2.94 -14.01 -11.61
N ALA A 502 4.09 -13.33 -11.52
CA ALA A 502 4.92 -12.97 -12.66
C ALA A 502 5.38 -14.21 -13.44
N LEU A 503 5.83 -15.26 -12.75
CA LEU A 503 6.16 -16.55 -13.35
C LEU A 503 4.94 -17.21 -14.01
N GLY A 504 3.79 -17.17 -13.34
CA GLY A 504 2.54 -17.70 -13.87
C GLY A 504 2.09 -17.02 -15.16
N PHE A 505 2.21 -15.68 -15.22
CA PHE A 505 1.88 -14.90 -16.40
C PHE A 505 2.87 -15.12 -17.56
N ALA A 506 4.17 -15.16 -17.28
CA ALA A 506 5.15 -15.44 -18.32
C ALA A 506 5.08 -16.88 -18.84
N GLY A 507 4.86 -17.85 -17.95
CA GLY A 507 4.68 -19.26 -18.31
C GLY A 507 3.44 -19.53 -19.14
N ALA A 508 2.44 -18.63 -19.10
CA ALA A 508 1.24 -18.72 -19.95
C ALA A 508 1.54 -18.53 -21.46
N ALA A 509 2.76 -18.12 -21.84
CA ALA A 509 3.22 -18.08 -23.22
C ALA A 509 3.34 -19.47 -23.85
N ASP A 510 3.61 -20.50 -23.07
CA ASP A 510 3.64 -21.87 -23.56
C ASP A 510 2.22 -22.48 -23.48
N PRO A 511 1.56 -22.77 -24.62
CA PRO A 511 0.21 -23.34 -24.62
C PRO A 511 0.12 -24.71 -23.93
N LYS A 512 1.24 -25.41 -23.72
CA LYS A 512 1.29 -26.69 -22.99
C LYS A 512 1.39 -26.51 -21.48
N ALA A 513 1.83 -25.34 -21.01
CA ALA A 513 2.06 -25.05 -19.60
C ALA A 513 0.83 -24.34 -19.02
N HIS A 514 -0.03 -25.08 -18.31
CA HIS A 514 -1.13 -24.50 -17.55
C HIS A 514 -0.64 -23.76 -16.30
N TRP A 515 0.11 -22.66 -16.42
CA TRP A 515 0.66 -21.93 -15.26
C TRP A 515 -0.24 -20.77 -14.80
N LEU A 516 -1.34 -20.50 -15.52
CA LEU A 516 -2.34 -19.48 -15.15
C LEU A 516 -3.00 -19.72 -13.79
N TRP A 517 -3.14 -20.99 -13.34
CA TRP A 517 -3.65 -21.25 -12.00
C TRP A 517 -2.70 -20.71 -10.92
N LEU A 518 -1.39 -20.68 -11.17
CA LEU A 518 -0.40 -20.18 -10.22
C LEU A 518 -0.62 -18.68 -9.98
N SER A 519 -0.85 -17.90 -11.04
CA SER A 519 -1.14 -16.47 -10.90
C SER A 519 -2.47 -16.25 -10.17
N ARG A 520 -3.51 -17.06 -10.44
CA ARG A 520 -4.80 -16.98 -9.74
C ARG A 520 -4.71 -17.34 -8.26
N VAL A 521 -4.00 -18.41 -7.92
CA VAL A 521 -3.81 -18.82 -6.52
C VAL A 521 -2.97 -17.78 -5.78
N SER A 522 -1.95 -17.22 -6.44
CA SER A 522 -1.09 -16.20 -5.84
C SER A 522 -1.81 -14.91 -5.46
N VAL A 523 -2.87 -14.50 -6.16
CA VAL A 523 -3.64 -13.31 -5.76
C VAL A 523 -4.54 -13.59 -4.55
N LEU A 524 -5.05 -14.82 -4.40
CA LEU A 524 -5.95 -15.20 -3.31
C LEU A 524 -5.20 -15.46 -1.99
N LEU A 525 -4.01 -16.04 -2.06
CA LEU A 525 -3.21 -16.46 -0.90
C LEU A 525 -2.97 -15.35 0.14
N PRO A 526 -2.59 -14.10 -0.24
CA PRO A 526 -2.44 -13.00 0.72
C PRO A 526 -3.71 -12.67 1.51
N PHE A 527 -4.88 -12.78 0.89
CA PHE A 527 -6.17 -12.53 1.57
C PHE A 527 -6.46 -13.63 2.58
N LEU A 528 -6.18 -14.89 2.24
CA LEU A 528 -6.31 -16.01 3.17
C LEU A 528 -5.35 -15.87 4.36
N LEU A 529 -4.10 -15.45 4.11
CA LEU A 529 -3.15 -15.17 5.18
C LEU A 529 -3.63 -14.02 6.07
N ALA A 530 -4.11 -12.92 5.50
CA ALA A 530 -4.65 -11.81 6.27
C ALA A 530 -5.85 -12.23 7.15
N ALA A 531 -6.77 -13.02 6.59
CA ALA A 531 -7.90 -13.59 7.33
C ALA A 531 -7.46 -14.55 8.46
N ALA A 532 -6.41 -15.36 8.22
CA ALA A 532 -5.84 -16.22 9.25
C ALA A 532 -5.12 -15.42 10.35
N GLN A 533 -4.44 -14.33 9.98
CA GLN A 533 -3.74 -13.45 10.92
C GLN A 533 -4.71 -12.66 11.81
N VAL A 534 -5.91 -12.37 11.32
CA VAL A 534 -7.00 -11.77 12.13
C VAL A 534 -7.37 -12.66 13.33
N LEU A 535 -7.22 -13.97 13.20
CA LEU A 535 -7.48 -14.93 14.28
C LEU A 535 -6.31 -15.09 15.24
N ARG A 536 -5.14 -14.51 14.95
CA ARG A 536 -3.96 -14.61 15.82
C ARG A 536 -4.02 -13.57 16.94
N PRO A 537 -3.48 -13.90 18.13
CA PRO A 537 -3.38 -12.94 19.22
C PRO A 537 -2.51 -11.73 18.85
N ASP A 538 -2.73 -10.63 19.57
CA ASP A 538 -1.94 -9.41 19.45
C ASP A 538 -0.45 -9.69 19.70
N SER A 539 0.43 -9.00 18.96
CA SER A 539 1.86 -9.07 19.22
C SER A 539 2.22 -8.27 20.48
N CYS A 540 3.36 -8.60 21.10
CA CYS A 540 3.89 -7.85 22.24
C CYS A 540 4.01 -6.35 21.95
N GLU A 541 4.38 -5.98 20.73
CA GLU A 541 4.53 -4.59 20.31
C GLU A 541 3.18 -3.86 20.26
N ALA A 542 2.15 -4.52 19.71
CA ALA A 542 0.79 -3.98 19.68
C ALA A 542 0.19 -3.85 21.09
N LEU A 543 0.37 -4.88 21.92
CA LEU A 543 -0.05 -4.87 23.33
C LEU A 543 0.65 -3.76 24.12
N ALA A 544 1.96 -3.57 23.92
CA ALA A 544 2.73 -2.54 24.59
C ALA A 544 2.26 -1.13 24.23
N VAL A 545 1.98 -0.86 22.94
CA VAL A 545 1.40 0.43 22.52
C VAL A 545 0.06 0.68 23.20
N ARG A 546 -0.78 -0.35 23.27
CA ARG A 546 -2.10 -0.23 23.86
C ARG A 546 -2.05 0.01 25.37
N LEU A 547 -1.27 -0.78 26.11
CA LEU A 547 -1.05 -0.59 27.55
C LEU A 547 -0.44 0.78 27.84
N PHE A 548 0.49 1.24 27.02
CA PHE A 548 1.07 2.57 27.15
C PHE A 548 0.01 3.68 26.98
N GLN A 549 -0.85 3.58 25.96
CA GLN A 549 -1.94 4.54 25.75
C GLN A 549 -2.97 4.53 26.89
N GLU A 550 -3.38 3.35 27.36
CA GLU A 550 -4.31 3.20 28.48
C GLU A 550 -3.72 3.79 29.77
N SER A 551 -2.44 3.51 30.06
CA SER A 551 -1.72 4.06 31.22
C SER A 551 -1.64 5.57 31.18
N ARG A 552 -1.34 6.14 30.01
CA ARG A 552 -1.26 7.60 29.82
C ARG A 552 -2.62 8.28 29.97
N ARG A 553 -3.70 7.67 29.48
CA ARG A 553 -5.08 8.17 29.69
C ARG A 553 -5.43 8.19 31.16
N ALA A 554 -5.08 7.13 31.89
CA ALA A 554 -5.34 7.04 33.33
C ALA A 554 -4.55 8.10 34.13
N GLN A 555 -3.28 8.35 33.78
CA GLN A 555 -2.48 9.44 34.37
C GLN A 555 -3.12 10.82 34.14
N LYS A 556 -3.54 11.12 32.90
CA LYS A 556 -4.20 12.40 32.58
C LYS A 556 -5.52 12.59 33.32
N GLY A 557 -6.31 11.51 33.46
CA GLY A 557 -7.54 11.52 34.24
C GLY A 557 -7.31 11.80 35.73
N ALA A 558 -6.26 11.22 36.32
CA ALA A 558 -5.89 11.47 37.71
C ALA A 558 -5.45 12.93 37.94
N ALA A 559 -4.62 13.48 37.03
CA ALA A 559 -4.17 14.87 37.11
C ALA A 559 -5.33 15.88 36.94
N GLY A 560 -6.27 15.61 36.03
CA GLY A 560 -7.44 16.47 35.81
C GLY A 560 -8.44 16.47 36.97
N GLY A 561 -8.55 15.36 37.72
CA GLY A 561 -9.46 15.24 38.87
C GLY A 561 -8.96 15.92 40.16
N ALA A 562 -7.65 16.12 40.31
CA ALA A 562 -7.06 16.69 41.52
C ALA A 562 -7.28 18.20 41.68
N GLY A 563 -7.74 18.90 40.64
CA GLY A 563 -8.03 20.35 40.68
C GLY A 563 -9.26 20.76 41.51
N GLY A 564 -10.00 19.82 42.09
CA GLY A 564 -11.30 20.07 42.74
C GLY A 564 -11.38 19.85 44.26
N GLY A 565 -10.33 19.36 44.94
CA GLY A 565 -10.42 19.11 46.38
C GLY A 565 -9.07 18.82 47.03
N ALA A 566 -8.69 19.67 47.98
CA ALA A 566 -7.46 19.54 48.77
C ALA A 566 -7.49 18.26 49.62
N GLY A 567 -6.81 17.22 49.15
CA GLY A 567 -6.67 15.95 49.84
C GLY A 567 -5.73 15.03 49.06
N GLY A 568 -4.43 15.30 49.13
CA GLY A 568 -3.39 14.50 48.48
C GLY A 568 -3.35 13.10 49.06
N GLN A 569 -3.91 12.13 48.34
CA GLN A 569 -3.79 10.72 48.66
C GLN A 569 -3.43 9.98 47.37
N ASP A 570 -2.21 9.44 47.32
CA ASP A 570 -1.64 8.72 46.19
C ASP A 570 -2.52 7.51 45.84
N ARG A 571 -3.30 7.62 44.76
CA ARG A 571 -4.13 6.52 44.28
C ARG A 571 -3.32 5.62 43.34
N PRO A 572 -3.10 4.33 43.67
CA PRO A 572 -2.40 3.42 42.79
C PRO A 572 -3.19 3.18 41.49
N LEU A 573 -2.49 3.23 40.36
CA LEU A 573 -3.05 2.91 39.05
C LEU A 573 -3.23 1.39 38.91
N HIS A 574 -4.48 0.94 38.93
CA HIS A 574 -4.83 -0.44 38.62
C HIS A 574 -4.96 -0.63 37.12
N LEU A 575 -3.87 -1.05 36.46
CA LEU A 575 -3.94 -1.55 35.10
C LEU A 575 -4.34 -3.02 35.15
N SER A 576 -5.56 -3.31 34.72
CA SER A 576 -6.01 -4.69 34.53
C SER A 576 -5.79 -5.07 33.08
N ALA A 577 -4.75 -5.85 32.78
CA ALA A 577 -4.58 -6.52 31.48
C ALA A 577 -5.76 -7.45 31.13
N ALA A 578 -6.74 -7.62 32.02
CA ALA A 578 -7.95 -8.41 31.81
C ALA A 578 -8.84 -7.89 30.66
N GLY A 579 -8.72 -6.62 30.25
CA GLY A 579 -9.40 -6.14 29.04
C GLY A 579 -8.91 -6.84 27.76
N ALA A 580 -7.66 -7.32 27.73
CA ALA A 580 -7.08 -8.02 26.59
C ALA A 580 -7.26 -9.55 26.63
N LEU A 581 -7.98 -10.08 27.64
CA LEU A 581 -8.21 -11.51 27.83
C LEU A 581 -9.71 -11.85 27.70
N LEU A 582 -10.24 -11.71 26.49
CA LEU A 582 -11.37 -12.55 26.06
C LEU A 582 -10.77 -13.90 25.67
N TRP A 583 -11.06 -14.90 26.50
CA TRP A 583 -10.64 -16.29 26.35
C TRP A 583 -10.93 -16.84 24.95
N TRP A 584 -9.91 -17.40 24.32
CA TRP A 584 -10.01 -18.64 23.56
C TRP A 584 -8.95 -19.57 24.15
N PRO A 585 -9.27 -20.79 24.60
CA PRO A 585 -8.24 -21.77 24.92
C PRO A 585 -7.63 -22.20 23.59
N VAL A 586 -6.60 -21.50 23.16
CA VAL A 586 -5.73 -21.93 22.07
C VAL A 586 -4.38 -22.10 22.73
N GLU A 587 -4.00 -23.36 22.95
CA GLU A 587 -2.59 -23.70 23.11
C GLU A 587 -1.83 -22.97 22.01
N ILE A 588 -0.88 -22.13 22.37
CA ILE A 588 0.05 -21.54 21.41
C ILE A 588 0.90 -22.73 20.92
N PRO A 589 0.73 -23.27 19.70
CA PRO A 589 1.72 -24.21 19.20
C PRO A 589 3.03 -23.42 19.12
N GLY A 590 4.03 -23.87 19.87
CA GLY A 590 5.36 -23.26 19.86
C GLY A 590 5.79 -23.04 18.42
N ALA A 591 6.15 -21.79 18.10
CA ALA A 591 6.64 -21.44 16.78
C ALA A 591 7.76 -22.44 16.37
N PRO A 592 7.75 -23.00 15.15
CA PRO A 592 8.86 -23.81 14.70
C PRO A 592 10.12 -22.93 14.64
N ARG A 593 10.94 -22.98 15.69
CA ARG A 593 12.28 -22.39 15.72
C ARG A 593 13.12 -23.12 14.67
N THR A 594 13.28 -22.54 13.48
CA THR A 594 14.36 -22.94 12.55
C THR A 594 15.69 -22.65 13.22
N LYS A 595 16.31 -23.69 13.81
CA LYS A 595 17.69 -23.65 14.28
C LYS A 595 18.62 -23.41 13.07
N ARG A 596 18.94 -22.16 12.77
CA ARG A 596 20.16 -21.84 12.02
C ARG A 596 21.33 -22.05 12.98
N GLN A 597 21.88 -23.27 13.00
CA GLN A 597 23.19 -23.50 13.58
C GLN A 597 24.24 -22.79 12.71
N LEU A 598 24.59 -21.55 13.07
CA LEU A 598 25.86 -20.97 12.68
C LEU A 598 26.95 -21.72 13.45
N LYS A 599 27.46 -22.79 12.84
CA LYS A 599 28.65 -23.50 13.29
C LYS A 599 29.84 -22.55 13.07
N MET A 600 30.17 -21.75 14.08
CA MET A 600 31.45 -21.05 14.09
C MET A 600 32.55 -22.09 14.30
N THR A 601 33.16 -22.55 13.22
CA THR A 601 34.42 -23.29 13.25
C THR A 601 35.51 -22.38 13.78
N LYS A 602 35.82 -22.52 15.07
CA LYS A 602 37.11 -22.09 15.63
C LYS A 602 38.19 -22.96 15.00
N GLN A 603 38.93 -22.43 14.02
CA GLN A 603 40.23 -22.98 13.65
C GLN A 603 41.23 -22.66 14.77
N PRO A 604 41.92 -23.64 15.36
CA PRO A 604 43.09 -23.36 16.17
C PRO A 604 44.25 -22.95 15.24
N MET A 605 44.74 -21.72 15.41
CA MET A 605 46.06 -21.33 14.94
C MET A 605 47.10 -22.24 15.62
N LYS A 606 47.78 -23.06 14.83
CA LYS A 606 49.04 -23.70 15.24
C LYS A 606 50.15 -22.68 15.05
N THR A 607 50.83 -22.34 16.14
CA THR A 607 52.21 -21.86 16.15
C THR A 607 53.16 -23.02 15.92
#